data_AF-A0A1V8TZ36-F1
#
_entry.id   AF-A0A1V8TZ36-F1
#
_cell.length_a   1.000
_cell.length_b   1.000
_cell.length_c   1.000
_cell.angle_alpha   90.00
_cell.angle_beta   90.00
_cell.angle_gamma   90.00
#
_symmetry.space_group_name_H-M   'P 1'
#
loop_
_entity.id
_entity.type
_entity.pdbx_description
1 polymer ?
#
loop_
_entity_poly.entity_id
_entity_poly.type
_entity_poly.pdbx_seq_one_letter_code
_entity_poly.pdbx_strand_id
1 'polypeptide(L)'
;MSSQVPPFASSPASTLSPSTRRKRRSKFTYKHLSTFSFSSTSSPFRVIAHIDLDAFYAQCEGVRLGLEPTVPLAVQQWQGLIAINYPARAFGLNRHVTITEAKEKCPEIICQHVATWKEGDTEWSYSDDAFKEIAIRKVSLDPYRLECRKILATIKGFLPADKQKVEKASIDEVFLDLSAQVHGIMLERYPEIR
;
A
#
# COMPACT_ATOMS: atom_id res chain seq x y z
N MET A 1 6.27 -4.80 23.61
CA MET A 1 6.96 -6.10 23.66
C MET A 1 7.88 -6.17 22.45
N SER A 2 9.19 -6.14 22.67
CA SER A 2 10.19 -6.18 21.58
C SER A 2 10.34 -7.62 21.11
N SER A 3 9.80 -7.93 19.94
CA SER A 3 10.03 -9.19 19.25
C SER A 3 11.47 -9.20 18.75
N GLN A 4 12.36 -9.88 19.49
CA GLN A 4 13.70 -10.19 19.02
C GLN A 4 13.58 -11.06 17.78
N VAL A 5 13.89 -10.50 16.62
CA VAL A 5 14.03 -11.26 15.37
C VAL A 5 15.15 -12.30 15.60
N PRO A 6 14.89 -13.60 15.39
CA PRO A 6 15.93 -14.61 15.55
C PRO A 6 17.13 -14.27 14.67
N PRO A 7 18.38 -14.48 15.14
CA PRO A 7 19.54 -14.33 14.28
C PRO A 7 19.37 -15.28 13.09
N PHE A 8 19.41 -14.72 11.87
CA PHE A 8 19.45 -15.50 10.65
C PHE A 8 20.65 -16.44 10.75
N ALA A 9 20.41 -17.75 10.77
CA ALA A 9 21.47 -18.73 10.75
C ALA A 9 22.28 -18.53 9.46
N SER A 10 23.52 -18.05 9.59
CA SER A 10 24.50 -18.12 8.51
C SER A 10 24.51 -19.54 7.98
N SER A 11 24.53 -19.70 6.64
CA SER A 11 24.46 -21.01 6.00
C SER A 11 25.41 -21.99 6.70
N PRO A 12 24.96 -23.20 7.06
CA PRO A 12 25.79 -24.15 7.78
C PRO A 12 27.06 -24.39 6.99
N ALA A 13 28.21 -24.31 7.69
CA ALA A 13 29.50 -24.62 7.11
C ALA A 13 29.45 -26.08 6.63
N SER A 14 29.40 -26.28 5.31
CA SER A 14 29.40 -27.61 4.70
C SER A 14 30.62 -28.40 5.19
N THR A 15 30.36 -29.54 5.85
CA THR A 15 31.35 -30.55 6.24
C THR A 15 31.95 -31.20 4.98
N LEU A 16 32.92 -30.53 4.37
CA LEU A 16 33.69 -31.07 3.23
C LEU A 16 35.18 -31.13 3.57
N SER A 17 35.80 -32.19 3.07
CA SER A 17 37.16 -32.69 3.31
C SER A 17 38.26 -31.64 3.13
N PRO A 18 39.42 -31.75 3.84
CA PRO A 18 40.38 -30.65 3.99
C PRO A 18 41.12 -30.20 2.72
N SER A 19 41.08 -30.95 1.62
CA SER A 19 41.99 -30.72 0.48
C SER A 19 41.48 -29.78 -0.63
N THR A 20 40.25 -29.27 -0.57
CA THR A 20 39.72 -28.34 -1.59
C THR A 20 38.79 -27.25 -1.03
N ARG A 21 39.13 -26.65 0.12
CA ARG A 21 38.47 -25.41 0.58
C ARG A 21 38.89 -24.22 -0.30
N ARG A 22 38.46 -24.20 -1.55
CA ARG A 22 38.39 -22.96 -2.33
C ARG A 22 37.44 -22.05 -1.57
N LYS A 23 37.97 -21.04 -0.85
CA LYS A 23 37.15 -20.08 -0.09
C LYS A 23 35.97 -19.68 -0.96
N ARG A 24 34.74 -20.04 -0.56
CA ARG A 24 33.53 -19.66 -1.30
C ARG A 24 33.48 -18.14 -1.26
N ARG A 25 33.89 -17.50 -2.36
CA ARG A 25 33.82 -16.06 -2.51
C ARG A 25 32.37 -15.71 -2.83
N SER A 26 31.88 -14.62 -2.25
CA SER A 26 30.60 -14.06 -2.63
C SER A 26 30.58 -13.77 -4.12
N LYS A 27 29.41 -13.95 -4.75
CA LYS A 27 29.17 -13.47 -6.13
C LYS A 27 29.14 -11.94 -6.20
N PHE A 28 29.01 -11.28 -5.05
CA PHE A 28 28.94 -9.84 -4.93
C PHE A 28 30.26 -9.24 -4.43
N THR A 29 30.51 -7.99 -4.80
CA THR A 29 31.75 -7.27 -4.52
C THR A 29 31.52 -6.13 -3.54
N TYR A 30 32.59 -5.60 -2.94
CA TYR A 30 32.53 -4.36 -2.16
C TYR A 30 32.08 -3.16 -3.00
N LYS A 31 32.31 -3.17 -4.32
CA LYS A 31 31.74 -2.17 -5.22
C LYS A 31 30.21 -2.23 -5.23
N HIS A 32 29.62 -3.43 -5.22
CA HIS A 32 28.16 -3.57 -5.11
C HIS A 32 27.64 -3.07 -3.76
N LEU A 33 28.37 -3.32 -2.66
CA LEU A 33 28.02 -2.80 -1.33
C LEU A 33 28.08 -1.27 -1.27
N SER A 34 29.11 -0.66 -1.86
CA SER A 34 29.23 0.79 -1.93
C SER A 34 28.09 1.42 -2.75
N THR A 35 27.76 0.88 -3.93
CA THR A 35 26.66 1.43 -4.76
C THR A 35 25.27 1.16 -4.16
N PHE A 36 25.14 0.16 -3.30
CA PHE A 36 23.92 -0.14 -2.55
C PHE A 36 23.56 1.00 -1.57
N SER A 37 24.55 1.62 -0.93
CA SER A 37 24.36 2.73 0.01
C SER A 37 23.70 3.98 -0.62
N PHE A 38 23.89 4.19 -1.92
CA PHE A 38 23.37 5.33 -2.66
C PHE A 38 22.05 5.02 -3.40
N SER A 39 21.44 3.85 -3.15
CA SER A 39 20.26 3.38 -3.90
C SER A 39 20.48 3.45 -5.41
N SER A 40 21.63 2.97 -5.90
CA SER A 40 21.91 2.89 -7.34
C SER A 40 20.97 1.88 -8.00
N THR A 41 20.34 2.27 -9.10
CA THR A 41 19.43 1.41 -9.88
C THR A 41 20.13 0.20 -10.50
N SER A 42 21.45 0.29 -10.70
CA SER A 42 22.30 -0.80 -11.19
C SER A 42 22.85 -1.71 -10.09
N SER A 43 22.60 -1.40 -8.82
CA SER A 43 23.08 -2.25 -7.72
C SER A 43 22.30 -3.57 -7.68
N PRO A 44 22.98 -4.72 -7.63
CA PRO A 44 22.29 -6.01 -7.51
C PRO A 44 21.68 -6.23 -6.13
N PHE A 45 21.91 -5.32 -5.18
CA PHE A 45 21.36 -5.37 -3.84
C PHE A 45 20.11 -4.50 -3.66
N ARG A 46 19.61 -3.86 -4.72
CA ARG A 46 18.47 -2.94 -4.63
C ARG A 46 17.27 -3.61 -3.95
N VAL A 47 16.71 -2.94 -2.94
CA VAL A 47 15.52 -3.41 -2.21
C VAL A 47 14.38 -2.46 -2.46
N ILE A 48 13.38 -2.92 -3.22
CA ILE A 48 12.18 -2.16 -3.56
C ILE A 48 10.98 -2.77 -2.87
N ALA A 49 10.19 -1.92 -2.21
CA ALA A 49 8.86 -2.28 -1.73
C ALA A 49 7.82 -1.55 -2.60
N HIS A 50 6.78 -2.29 -2.99
CA HIS A 50 5.55 -1.73 -3.55
C HIS A 50 4.47 -1.91 -2.50
N ILE A 51 3.74 -0.85 -2.20
CA ILE A 51 2.64 -0.84 -1.25
C ILE A 51 1.40 -0.42 -2.02
N ASP A 52 0.38 -1.26 -2.00
CA ASP A 52 -0.94 -1.07 -2.59
C ASP A 52 -1.98 -1.15 -1.45
N LEU A 53 -2.88 -0.17 -1.36
CA LEU A 53 -3.87 -0.12 -0.29
C LEU A 53 -5.12 -0.95 -0.63
N ASP A 54 -5.36 -1.94 0.21
CA ASP A 54 -6.49 -2.87 0.12
C ASP A 54 -7.84 -2.15 -0.05
N ALA A 55 -8.56 -2.38 -1.15
CA ALA A 55 -9.90 -1.84 -1.38
C ALA A 55 -10.04 -0.34 -0.99
N PHE A 56 -9.05 0.48 -1.35
CA PHE A 56 -8.77 1.78 -0.75
C PHE A 56 -9.98 2.67 -0.46
N TYR A 57 -10.84 2.93 -1.44
CA TYR A 57 -11.99 3.82 -1.22
C TYR A 57 -12.98 3.24 -0.21
N ALA A 58 -13.20 1.92 -0.22
CA ALA A 58 -14.08 1.27 0.75
C ALA A 58 -13.49 1.33 2.17
N GLN A 59 -12.16 1.21 2.33
CA GLN A 59 -11.54 1.42 3.64
C GLN A 59 -11.69 2.87 4.11
N CYS A 60 -11.49 3.86 3.23
CA CYS A 60 -11.70 5.28 3.58
C CYS A 60 -13.13 5.54 4.05
N GLU A 61 -14.14 5.03 3.35
CA GLU A 61 -15.54 5.16 3.75
C GLU A 61 -15.86 4.38 5.04
N GLY A 62 -15.30 3.18 5.21
CA GLY A 62 -15.46 2.40 6.44
C GLY A 62 -14.99 3.15 7.68
N VAL A 63 -13.80 3.78 7.61
CA VAL A 63 -13.27 4.62 8.69
C VAL A 63 -14.11 5.86 8.90
N ARG A 64 -14.49 6.58 7.83
CA ARG A 64 -15.30 7.81 7.93
C ARG A 64 -16.68 7.55 8.56
N LEU A 65 -17.30 6.43 8.22
CA LEU A 65 -18.62 6.02 8.71
C LEU A 65 -18.58 5.32 10.07
N GLY A 66 -17.39 4.99 10.60
CA GLY A 66 -17.25 4.26 11.85
C GLY A 66 -17.76 2.82 11.78
N LEU A 67 -17.60 2.17 10.61
CA LEU A 67 -18.06 0.80 10.38
C LEU A 67 -17.03 -0.22 10.86
N GLU A 68 -17.50 -1.33 11.40
CA GLU A 68 -16.64 -2.48 11.71
C GLU A 68 -16.05 -3.09 10.42
N PRO A 69 -14.80 -3.56 10.42
CA PRO A 69 -14.15 -4.12 9.23
C PRO A 69 -14.85 -5.32 8.59
N THR A 70 -15.75 -5.98 9.34
CA THR A 70 -16.53 -7.15 8.89
C THR A 70 -17.79 -6.77 8.12
N VAL A 71 -18.22 -5.50 8.16
CA VAL A 71 -19.45 -5.05 7.49
C VAL A 71 -19.25 -5.00 5.98
N PRO A 72 -20.09 -5.67 5.16
CA PRO A 72 -20.04 -5.56 3.71
C PRO A 72 -20.28 -4.13 3.23
N LEU A 73 -19.30 -3.58 2.52
CA LEU A 73 -19.31 -2.18 2.06
C LEU A 73 -18.78 -2.09 0.63
N ALA A 74 -19.51 -1.35 -0.20
CA ALA A 74 -19.07 -0.91 -1.51
C ALA A 74 -19.19 0.60 -1.64
N VAL A 75 -18.25 1.19 -2.39
CA VAL A 75 -18.30 2.59 -2.81
C VAL A 75 -18.86 2.64 -4.21
N GLN A 76 -19.90 3.43 -4.40
CA GLN A 76 -20.53 3.65 -5.69
C GLN A 76 -20.21 5.03 -6.25
N GLN A 77 -20.09 5.09 -7.57
CA GLN A 77 -20.08 6.30 -8.36
C GLN A 77 -21.24 6.23 -9.33
N TRP A 78 -22.29 7.03 -9.06
CA TRP A 78 -23.57 6.91 -9.74
C TRP A 78 -24.11 5.48 -9.59
N GLN A 79 -24.34 4.78 -10.70
CA GLN A 79 -24.87 3.42 -10.74
C GLN A 79 -23.80 2.32 -10.63
N GLY A 80 -22.52 2.67 -10.72
CA GLY A 80 -21.41 1.70 -10.77
C GLY A 80 -20.66 1.59 -9.45
N LEU A 81 -20.31 0.37 -9.04
CA LEU A 81 -19.41 0.14 -7.91
C LEU A 81 -17.95 0.32 -8.33
N ILE A 82 -17.22 1.18 -7.61
CA ILE A 82 -15.82 1.53 -7.89
C ILE A 82 -14.83 0.90 -6.90
N ALA A 83 -15.28 0.58 -5.68
CA ALA A 83 -14.50 -0.17 -4.70
C ALA A 83 -15.41 -1.07 -3.87
N ILE A 84 -14.92 -2.25 -3.52
CA ILE A 84 -15.66 -3.27 -2.77
C ILE A 84 -14.70 -3.86 -1.75
N ASN A 85 -15.09 -3.84 -0.47
CA ASN A 85 -14.29 -4.40 0.61
C ASN A 85 -14.32 -5.93 0.60
N TYR A 86 -13.38 -6.55 1.31
CA TYR A 86 -13.22 -8.00 1.32
C TYR A 86 -14.45 -8.77 1.83
N PRO A 87 -15.14 -8.35 2.91
CA PRO A 87 -16.40 -8.97 3.33
C PRO A 87 -17.45 -8.99 2.21
N ALA A 88 -17.65 -7.89 1.49
CA ALA A 88 -18.59 -7.85 0.37
C ALA A 88 -18.15 -8.75 -0.82
N ARG A 89 -16.84 -8.87 -1.08
CA ARG A 89 -16.33 -9.77 -2.15
C ARG A 89 -16.63 -11.24 -1.87
N ALA A 90 -16.76 -11.65 -0.61
CA ALA A 90 -17.09 -13.03 -0.25
C ALA A 90 -18.45 -13.49 -0.81
N PHE A 91 -19.35 -12.54 -1.11
CA PHE A 91 -20.65 -12.78 -1.77
C PHE A 91 -20.55 -12.85 -3.30
N GLY A 92 -19.34 -12.96 -3.87
CA GLY A 92 -19.14 -13.02 -5.33
C GLY A 92 -19.39 -11.69 -6.04
N LEU A 93 -19.11 -10.58 -5.35
CA LEU A 93 -19.18 -9.22 -5.89
C LEU A 93 -17.84 -8.81 -6.50
N ASN A 94 -17.89 -8.30 -7.73
CA ASN A 94 -16.74 -7.84 -8.49
C ASN A 94 -16.88 -6.35 -8.85
N ARG A 95 -15.78 -5.71 -9.29
CA ARG A 95 -15.83 -4.34 -9.84
C ARG A 95 -16.80 -4.28 -11.02
N HIS A 96 -17.47 -3.14 -11.19
CA HIS A 96 -18.49 -2.88 -12.25
C HIS A 96 -19.83 -3.60 -12.12
N VAL A 97 -20.09 -4.30 -11.01
CA VAL A 97 -21.44 -4.79 -10.68
C VAL A 97 -22.36 -3.60 -10.39
N THR A 98 -23.64 -3.70 -10.77
CA THR A 98 -24.64 -2.66 -10.48
C THR A 98 -25.06 -2.71 -9.01
N ILE A 99 -25.59 -1.61 -8.49
CA ILE A 99 -26.08 -1.57 -7.10
C ILE A 99 -27.19 -2.60 -6.87
N THR A 100 -28.05 -2.79 -7.86
CA THR A 100 -29.16 -3.76 -7.80
C THR A 100 -28.62 -5.18 -7.65
N GLU A 101 -27.72 -5.61 -8.53
CA GLU A 101 -27.08 -6.93 -8.46
C GLU A 101 -26.31 -7.12 -7.15
N ALA A 102 -25.68 -6.06 -6.64
CA ALA A 102 -24.97 -6.11 -5.38
C ALA A 102 -25.90 -6.39 -4.19
N LYS A 103 -27.05 -5.71 -4.16
CA LYS A 103 -28.08 -5.90 -3.12
C LYS A 103 -28.82 -7.23 -3.25
N GLU A 104 -28.93 -7.79 -4.46
CA GLU A 104 -29.48 -9.13 -4.65
C GLU A 104 -28.58 -10.22 -4.04
N LYS A 105 -27.27 -10.10 -4.20
CA LYS A 105 -26.30 -11.06 -3.66
C LYS A 105 -26.00 -10.85 -2.17
N CYS A 106 -26.01 -9.60 -1.70
CA CYS A 106 -25.74 -9.23 -0.32
C CYS A 106 -26.74 -8.14 0.11
N PRO A 107 -27.93 -8.52 0.62
CA PRO A 107 -28.98 -7.56 1.00
C PRO A 107 -28.56 -6.54 2.06
N GLU A 108 -27.63 -6.92 2.93
CA GLU A 108 -27.08 -6.09 4.00
C GLU A 108 -25.93 -5.16 3.55
N ILE A 109 -25.53 -5.19 2.28
CA ILE A 109 -24.43 -4.36 1.80
C ILE A 109 -24.73 -2.86 1.93
N ILE A 110 -23.77 -2.14 2.49
CA ILE A 110 -23.78 -0.68 2.46
C ILE A 110 -23.20 -0.23 1.12
N CYS A 111 -23.99 0.52 0.34
CA CYS A 111 -23.52 1.16 -0.88
C CYS A 111 -23.36 2.66 -0.64
N GLN A 112 -22.15 3.09 -0.30
CA GLN A 112 -21.84 4.48 -0.03
C GLN A 112 -21.53 5.23 -1.33
N HIS A 113 -22.27 6.28 -1.65
CA HIS A 113 -21.96 7.14 -2.78
C HIS A 113 -20.75 8.04 -2.47
N VAL A 114 -19.88 8.24 -3.47
CA VAL A 114 -18.79 9.23 -3.40
C VAL A 114 -19.34 10.64 -3.11
N ALA A 115 -18.50 11.50 -2.51
CA ALA A 115 -18.84 12.91 -2.36
C ALA A 115 -19.13 13.57 -3.72
N THR A 116 -19.92 14.63 -3.72
CA THR A 116 -20.27 15.37 -4.95
C THR A 116 -20.20 16.88 -4.73
N TRP A 117 -19.89 17.59 -5.80
CA TRP A 117 -20.11 19.03 -5.96
C TRP A 117 -21.50 19.23 -6.55
N LYS A 118 -22.28 20.16 -6.01
CA LYS A 118 -23.53 20.63 -6.63
C LYS A 118 -23.27 21.95 -7.34
N GLU A 119 -23.93 22.18 -8.47
CA GLU A 119 -23.87 23.46 -9.15
C GLU A 119 -24.25 24.61 -8.21
N GLY A 120 -23.38 25.61 -8.11
CA GLY A 120 -23.52 26.74 -7.19
C GLY A 120 -22.79 26.58 -5.84
N ASP A 121 -22.41 25.35 -5.46
CA ASP A 121 -21.68 25.12 -4.21
C ASP A 121 -20.17 25.33 -4.37
N THR A 122 -19.53 25.84 -3.31
CA THR A 122 -18.07 26.04 -3.24
C THR A 122 -17.33 24.91 -2.56
N GLU A 123 -18.04 23.88 -2.08
CA GLU A 123 -17.48 22.72 -1.41
C GLU A 123 -18.17 21.43 -1.85
N TRP A 124 -17.45 20.30 -1.77
CA TRP A 124 -18.07 18.99 -1.96
C TRP A 124 -18.73 18.51 -0.66
N SER A 125 -19.78 17.72 -0.79
CA SER A 125 -20.47 17.12 0.35
C SER A 125 -20.89 15.68 0.05
N TYR A 126 -21.09 14.90 1.12
CA TYR A 126 -21.77 13.61 1.05
C TYR A 126 -23.28 13.84 1.12
N SER A 127 -24.03 13.22 0.22
CA SER A 127 -25.48 13.30 0.19
C SER A 127 -26.06 11.98 -0.28
N ASP A 128 -27.04 11.46 0.45
CA ASP A 128 -27.74 10.21 0.12
C ASP A 128 -28.58 10.34 -1.14
N ASP A 129 -29.03 11.55 -1.47
CA ASP A 129 -29.88 11.85 -2.62
C ASP A 129 -29.07 12.31 -3.85
N ALA A 130 -27.74 12.26 -3.81
CA ALA A 130 -26.89 12.76 -4.90
C ALA A 130 -27.20 12.12 -6.26
N PHE A 131 -27.64 10.87 -6.28
CA PHE A 131 -28.01 10.15 -7.51
C PHE A 131 -29.27 10.71 -8.20
N LYS A 132 -30.17 11.38 -7.46
CA LYS A 132 -31.39 12.01 -8.01
C LYS A 132 -31.07 13.32 -8.74
N GLU A 133 -29.97 13.96 -8.36
CA GLU A 133 -29.53 15.26 -8.88
C GLU A 133 -28.32 15.12 -9.83
N ILE A 134 -28.17 13.98 -10.52
CA ILE A 134 -27.01 13.68 -11.37
C ILE A 134 -26.71 14.76 -12.43
N ALA A 135 -27.75 15.44 -12.94
CA ALA A 135 -27.61 16.49 -13.96
C ALA A 135 -26.90 17.74 -13.45
N ILE A 136 -26.99 18.03 -12.15
CA ILE A 136 -26.44 19.25 -11.52
C ILE A 136 -25.32 18.93 -10.52
N ARG A 137 -24.83 17.68 -10.51
CA ARG A 137 -23.80 17.21 -9.59
C ARG A 137 -22.61 16.59 -10.32
N LYS A 138 -21.43 16.79 -9.75
CA LYS A 138 -20.19 16.17 -10.22
C LYS A 138 -19.48 15.46 -9.10
N VAL A 139 -18.93 14.28 -9.39
CA VAL A 139 -18.18 13.47 -8.42
C VAL A 139 -16.96 14.22 -7.89
N SER A 140 -16.76 14.15 -6.58
CA SER A 140 -15.53 14.55 -5.89
C SER A 140 -14.85 13.32 -5.32
N LEU A 141 -13.60 13.09 -5.73
CA LEU A 141 -12.70 12.08 -5.14
C LEU A 141 -11.70 12.72 -4.17
N ASP A 142 -11.90 14.00 -3.83
CA ASP A 142 -11.03 14.74 -2.92
C ASP A 142 -10.94 14.13 -1.51
N PRO A 143 -12.00 13.54 -0.92
CA PRO A 143 -11.87 12.79 0.33
C PRO A 143 -10.77 11.72 0.25
N TYR A 144 -10.76 10.90 -0.80
CA TYR A 144 -9.76 9.85 -0.99
C TYR A 144 -8.37 10.41 -1.27
N ARG A 145 -8.25 11.53 -1.99
CA ARG A 145 -6.97 12.20 -2.21
C ARG A 145 -6.39 12.76 -0.92
N LEU A 146 -7.24 13.28 -0.01
CA LEU A 146 -6.83 13.74 1.31
C LEU A 146 -6.31 12.58 2.16
N GLU A 147 -7.01 11.45 2.20
CA GLU A 147 -6.55 10.26 2.91
C GLU A 147 -5.25 9.69 2.34
N CYS A 148 -5.12 9.62 1.01
CA CYS A 148 -3.87 9.25 0.34
C CYS A 148 -2.70 10.15 0.79
N ARG A 149 -2.90 11.47 0.87
CA ARG A 149 -1.86 12.41 1.33
C ARG A 149 -1.46 12.14 2.78
N LYS A 150 -2.42 11.85 3.66
CA LYS A 150 -2.14 11.50 5.07
C LYS A 150 -1.33 10.21 5.15
N ILE A 151 -1.74 9.17 4.44
CA ILE A 151 -1.04 7.87 4.41
C ILE A 151 0.39 8.03 3.88
N LEU A 152 0.58 8.77 2.79
CA LEU A 152 1.90 9.03 2.23
C LEU A 152 2.79 9.84 3.20
N ALA A 153 2.21 10.81 3.92
CA ALA A 153 2.92 11.54 4.95
C ALA A 153 3.35 10.62 6.11
N THR A 154 2.47 9.72 6.54
CA THR A 154 2.78 8.69 7.53
C THR A 154 3.91 7.78 7.07
N ILE A 155 3.84 7.24 5.85
CA ILE A 155 4.91 6.40 5.27
C ILE A 155 6.24 7.14 5.30
N LYS A 156 6.29 8.39 4.82
CA LYS A 156 7.50 9.20 4.86
C LYS A 156 8.00 9.44 6.28
N GLY A 157 7.11 9.66 7.24
CA GLY A 157 7.45 9.85 8.66
C GLY A 157 8.15 8.66 9.31
N PHE A 158 7.92 7.43 8.82
CA PHE A 158 8.62 6.23 9.28
C PHE A 158 9.99 6.01 8.64
N LEU A 159 10.36 6.78 7.62
CA LEU A 159 11.64 6.65 6.92
C LEU A 159 12.64 7.71 7.41
N PRO A 160 13.94 7.38 7.56
CA PRO A 160 14.97 8.36 7.90
C PRO A 160 14.98 9.52 6.91
N ALA A 161 15.05 10.75 7.41
CA ALA A 161 14.90 11.97 6.61
C ALA A 161 15.86 12.06 5.41
N ASP A 162 17.08 11.53 5.55
CA ASP A 162 18.12 11.47 4.53
C ASP A 162 17.93 10.33 3.50
N LYS A 163 16.98 9.41 3.74
CA LYS A 163 16.79 8.17 2.96
C LYS A 163 15.34 7.94 2.54
N GLN A 164 14.56 9.02 2.37
CA GLN A 164 13.14 8.95 1.99
C GLN A 164 12.95 8.87 0.46
N LYS A 165 13.45 7.81 -0.18
CA LYS A 165 13.17 7.56 -1.61
C LYS A 165 11.80 6.92 -1.78
N VAL A 166 10.77 7.76 -1.91
CA VAL A 166 9.36 7.36 -2.05
C VAL A 166 8.77 7.93 -3.33
N GLU A 167 8.16 7.08 -4.14
CA GLU A 167 7.54 7.44 -5.42
C GLU A 167 6.06 7.04 -5.42
N LYS A 168 5.16 8.02 -5.56
CA LYS A 168 3.73 7.77 -5.67
C LYS A 168 3.42 7.28 -7.09
N ALA A 169 2.87 6.08 -7.21
CA ALA A 169 2.52 5.47 -8.50
C ALA A 169 1.05 5.73 -8.88
N SER A 170 0.13 5.65 -7.91
CA SER A 170 -1.30 5.89 -8.11
C SER A 170 -1.91 6.52 -6.86
N ILE A 171 -3.25 6.55 -6.73
CA ILE A 171 -3.90 7.11 -5.53
C ILE A 171 -3.70 6.23 -4.29
N ASP A 172 -3.56 4.93 -4.49
CA ASP A 172 -3.40 3.89 -3.46
C ASP A 172 -2.08 3.13 -3.57
N GLU A 173 -1.23 3.45 -4.55
CA GLU A 173 0.05 2.77 -4.75
C GLU A 173 1.27 3.67 -4.57
N VAL A 174 2.30 3.10 -3.94
CA VAL A 174 3.58 3.77 -3.71
C VAL A 174 4.74 2.78 -3.78
N PHE A 175 5.85 3.21 -4.38
CA PHE A 175 7.13 2.51 -4.36
C PHE A 175 8.09 3.15 -3.36
N LEU A 176 8.84 2.31 -2.65
CA LEU A 176 9.89 2.72 -1.74
C LEU A 176 11.20 2.06 -2.15
N ASP A 177 12.26 2.86 -2.29
CA ASP A 177 13.63 2.34 -2.42
C ASP A 177 14.27 2.29 -1.02
N LEU A 178 14.27 1.09 -0.44
CA LEU A 178 14.77 0.84 0.92
C LEU A 178 16.26 0.52 0.94
N SER A 179 16.95 0.60 -0.20
CA SER A 179 18.32 0.11 -0.35
C SER A 179 19.30 0.75 0.64
N ALA A 180 19.30 2.09 0.74
CA ALA A 180 20.18 2.81 1.67
C ALA A 180 19.89 2.51 3.16
N GLN A 181 18.63 2.15 3.48
CA GLN A 181 18.20 1.83 4.83
C GLN A 181 18.65 0.42 5.21
N VAL A 182 18.38 -0.56 4.32
CA VAL A 182 18.83 -1.94 4.47
C VAL A 182 20.35 -2.02 4.51
N HIS A 183 21.06 -1.24 3.70
CA HIS A 183 22.52 -1.13 3.76
C HIS A 183 23.00 -0.72 5.16
N GLY A 184 22.39 0.30 5.78
CA GLY A 184 22.74 0.74 7.13
C GLY A 184 22.54 -0.36 8.18
N ILE A 185 21.35 -0.95 8.20
CA ILE A 185 21.00 -2.04 9.13
C ILE A 185 21.93 -3.25 8.92
N MET A 186 22.29 -3.55 7.67
CA MET A 186 23.19 -4.65 7.34
C MET A 186 24.60 -4.42 7.90
N LEU A 187 25.15 -3.21 7.80
CA LEU A 187 26.47 -2.88 8.37
C LEU A 187 26.48 -2.89 9.90
N GLU A 188 25.36 -2.52 10.54
CA GLU A 188 25.20 -2.63 11.99
C GLU A 188 25.16 -4.09 12.45
N ARG A 189 24.48 -4.95 11.68
CA ARG A 189 24.32 -6.37 12.00
C ARG A 189 25.58 -7.20 11.71
N TYR A 190 26.36 -6.80 10.71
CA TYR A 190 27.55 -7.50 10.25
C TYR A 190 28.75 -6.55 10.18
N PRO A 191 29.40 -6.23 11.32
CA PRO A 191 30.54 -5.32 11.34
C PRO A 191 31.75 -5.79 10.50
N GLU A 192 31.86 -7.09 10.23
CA GLU A 192 32.94 -7.70 9.45
C GLU A 192 32.95 -7.35 7.96
N ILE A 193 31.84 -6.78 7.45
CA ILE A 193 31.73 -6.31 6.06
C ILE A 193 31.80 -4.77 5.93
N ARG A 194 32.13 -4.08 7.02
CA ARG A 194 32.32 -2.62 7.05
C ARG A 194 33.60 -2.19 6.35
#